data_AF-A0A3B9MHE1-F1
#
_entry.id   AF-A0A3B9MHE1-F1
#
_cell.length_a   1.000
_cell.length_b   1.000
_cell.length_c   1.000
_cell.angle_alpha   90.00
_cell.angle_beta   90.00
_cell.angle_gamma   90.00
#
_symmetry.space_group_name_H-M   'P 1'
#
loop_
_entity.id
_entity.type
_entity.pdbx_description
1 polymer ?
#
loop_
_entity_poly.entity_id
_entity_poly.type
_entity_poly.pdbx_seq_one_letter_code
_entity_poly.pdbx_strand_id
1 'polypeptide(L)'
;MMLADSCEAAARSLARPDPENIRAIVVKIVDAIITDGQLDECDLTLPELTTIREAVISALTAIYHSRIDYPGFNPPPVTGPLSMLPSGELDSEGRGISYSKVSDVPINKAGEVEDEAISRKVAKR
;
A
#
# COMPACT_ATOMS: atom_id res chain seq x y z
N MET A 1 3.45 19.36 10.04
CA MET A 1 2.96 18.97 8.69
C MET A 1 3.91 19.47 7.61
N MET A 2 4.28 20.76 7.62
CA MET A 2 5.20 21.40 6.67
C MET A 2 6.52 20.64 6.40
N LEU A 3 7.26 20.25 7.46
CA LEU A 3 8.55 19.56 7.33
C LEU A 3 8.44 18.25 6.53
N ALA A 4 7.47 17.40 6.91
CA ALA A 4 7.29 16.08 6.30
C ALA A 4 6.83 16.20 4.84
N ASP A 5 5.91 17.13 4.55
CA ASP A 5 5.41 17.38 3.19
C ASP A 5 6.52 17.88 2.27
N SER A 6 7.32 18.85 2.74
CA SER A 6 8.47 19.38 1.98
C SER A 6 9.50 18.30 1.70
N CYS A 7 9.80 17.45 2.69
CA CYS A 7 10.73 16.34 2.53
C CYS A 7 10.20 15.25 1.59
N GLU A 8 8.91 14.91 1.65
CA GLU A 8 8.28 13.92 0.76
C GLU A 8 8.30 14.41 -0.69
N ALA A 9 7.88 15.66 -0.93
CA ALA A 9 7.85 16.23 -2.27
C ALA A 9 9.26 16.29 -2.89
N ALA A 10 10.27 16.64 -2.10
CA ALA A 10 11.65 16.66 -2.53
C ALA A 10 12.20 15.25 -2.80
N ALA A 11 11.95 14.29 -1.90
CA ALA A 11 12.36 12.90 -2.07
C ALA A 11 11.71 12.28 -3.31
N ARG A 12 10.43 12.58 -3.56
CA ARG A 12 9.68 12.16 -4.75
C ARG A 12 10.27 12.68 -6.06
N SER A 13 10.92 13.85 -6.00
CA SER A 13 11.53 14.50 -7.16
C SER A 13 12.96 14.04 -7.43
N LEU A 14 13.56 13.21 -6.56
CA LEU A 14 14.90 12.66 -6.78
C LEU A 14 14.89 11.66 -7.94
N ALA A 15 15.86 11.78 -8.85
CA ALA A 15 16.05 10.81 -9.91
C ALA A 15 16.38 9.39 -9.39
N ARG A 16 17.06 9.32 -8.23
CA ARG A 16 17.39 8.09 -7.51
C ARG A 16 17.18 8.30 -6.01
N PRO A 17 16.10 7.78 -5.42
CA PRO A 17 15.81 7.93 -4.00
C PRO A 17 16.52 6.84 -3.17
N ASP A 18 17.84 6.76 -3.24
CA ASP A 18 18.66 5.92 -2.36
C ASP A 18 18.79 6.54 -0.95
N PRO A 19 19.16 5.77 0.09
CA PRO A 19 19.13 6.24 1.48
C PRO A 19 20.08 7.42 1.71
N GLU A 20 21.20 7.46 0.99
CA GLU A 20 22.18 8.54 1.08
C GLU A 20 21.62 9.84 0.50
N ASN A 21 21.03 9.79 -0.70
CA ASN A 21 20.41 10.94 -1.33
C ASN A 21 19.18 11.44 -0.56
N ILE A 22 18.36 10.53 -0.01
CA ILE A 22 17.23 10.89 0.87
C ILE A 22 17.74 11.61 2.11
N ARG A 23 18.76 11.07 2.79
CA ARG A 23 19.36 11.71 3.96
C ARG A 23 19.89 13.10 3.61
N ALA A 24 20.63 13.22 2.52
CA ALA A 24 21.22 14.48 2.10
C ALA A 24 20.17 15.55 1.80
N ILE A 25 19.07 15.21 1.11
CA ILE A 25 18.03 16.19 0.79
C ILE A 25 17.22 16.58 2.03
N VAL A 26 16.90 15.63 2.91
CA VAL A 26 16.17 15.92 4.15
C VAL A 26 16.98 16.83 5.06
N VAL A 27 18.27 16.56 5.24
CA VAL A 27 19.18 17.43 6.03
C VAL A 27 19.18 18.85 5.46
N LYS A 28 19.36 19.00 4.14
CA LYS A 28 19.36 20.31 3.49
C LYS A 28 18.06 21.09 3.71
N ILE A 29 16.91 20.44 3.62
CA ILE A 29 15.60 21.09 3.81
C ILE A 29 15.44 21.54 5.27
N VAL A 30 15.74 20.66 6.22
CA VAL A 30 15.66 20.98 7.64
C VAL A 30 16.58 22.15 7.98
N ASP A 31 17.82 22.12 7.51
CA ASP A 31 18.79 23.20 7.76
C ASP A 31 18.36 24.54 7.12
N ALA A 32 17.77 24.50 5.92
CA ALA A 32 17.23 25.69 5.28
C ALA A 32 16.08 26.32 6.09
N ILE A 33 15.16 25.50 6.60
CA ILE A 33 14.02 25.93 7.42
C ILE A 33 14.48 26.55 8.74
N ILE A 34 15.49 25.95 9.40
CA ILE A 34 16.09 26.49 10.63
C ILE A 34 16.77 27.84 10.34
N THR A 35 17.56 27.91 9.27
CA THR A 35 18.34 29.11 8.93
C THR A 35 17.44 30.28 8.54
N ASP A 36 16.28 29.98 7.94
CA ASP A 36 15.26 30.97 7.56
C ASP A 36 14.36 31.41 8.74
N GLY A 37 14.57 30.87 9.95
CA GLY A 37 13.81 31.27 11.15
C GLY A 37 12.35 30.81 11.15
N GLN A 38 11.96 29.86 10.28
CA GLN A 38 10.56 29.45 10.15
C GLN A 38 10.01 28.69 11.37
N LEU A 39 10.90 28.32 12.31
CA LEU A 39 10.55 27.63 13.56
C LEU A 39 10.66 28.54 14.79
N ASP A 40 10.92 29.84 14.62
CA ASP A 40 11.19 30.77 15.74
C ASP A 40 10.01 30.93 16.70
N GLU A 41 8.77 30.76 16.21
CA GLU A 41 7.54 30.82 17.02
C GLU A 41 7.06 29.43 17.49
N CYS A 42 7.87 28.39 17.32
CA CYS A 42 7.54 27.03 17.72
C CYS A 42 8.31 26.61 18.98
N ASP A 43 7.64 25.95 19.92
CA ASP A 43 8.29 25.33 21.10
C ASP A 43 8.98 24.01 20.72
N LEU A 44 9.97 24.07 19.83
CA LEU A 44 10.72 22.91 19.35
C LEU A 44 12.19 23.01 19.75
N THR A 45 12.72 21.98 20.39
CA THR A 45 14.13 21.92 20.77
C THR A 45 14.98 21.27 19.66
N LEU A 46 16.28 21.61 19.60
CA LEU A 46 17.22 21.01 18.63
C LEU A 46 17.31 19.47 18.73
N PRO A 47 17.26 18.83 19.92
CA PRO A 47 17.20 17.36 20.02
C PRO A 47 15.92 16.77 19.45
N GLU A 48 14.77 17.41 19.66
CA GLU A 48 13.49 16.96 19.07
C GLU A 48 13.53 17.09 17.54
N LEU A 49 14.11 18.18 17.04
CA LEU A 49 14.27 18.39 15.60
C LEU A 49 15.19 17.33 14.97
N THR A 50 16.25 16.94 15.67
CA THR A 50 17.13 15.83 15.27
C THR A 50 16.34 14.52 15.23
N THR A 51 15.49 14.27 16.22
CA THR A 51 14.64 13.07 16.29
C THR A 51 13.64 13.02 15.14
N ILE A 52 12.99 14.16 14.85
CA ILE A 52 12.06 14.31 13.71
C ILE A 52 12.79 14.07 12.40
N ARG A 53 13.99 14.64 12.21
CA ARG A 53 14.80 14.46 11.01
C ARG A 53 15.11 12.98 10.76
N GLU A 54 15.61 12.26 11.76
CA GLU A 54 15.90 10.83 11.61
C GLU A 54 14.64 9.98 11.39
N ALA A 55 13.53 10.33 12.03
CA ALA A 55 12.25 9.67 11.81
C ALA A 55 11.76 9.84 10.36
N VAL A 56 11.86 11.05 9.80
CA VAL A 56 11.51 11.34 8.40
C VAL A 56 12.42 10.59 7.43
N ILE A 57 13.74 10.57 7.66
CA ILE A 57 14.69 9.82 6.84
C ILE A 57 14.35 8.33 6.83
N SER A 58 14.10 7.75 8.01
CA SER A 58 13.72 6.34 8.15
C SER A 58 12.42 6.02 7.41
N ALA A 59 11.39 6.85 7.60
CA ALA A 59 10.10 6.68 6.93
C ALA A 59 10.21 6.76 5.41
N LEU A 60 10.89 7.78 4.87
CA LEU A 60 11.08 7.94 3.43
C LEU A 60 11.94 6.81 2.85
N THR A 61 13.00 6.40 3.54
CA THR A 61 13.82 5.26 3.12
C THR A 61 12.97 4.01 3.00
N ALA A 62 12.10 3.73 3.99
CA ALA A 62 11.19 2.57 3.95
C ALA A 62 10.14 2.65 2.84
N ILE A 63 9.67 3.86 2.48
CA ILE A 63 8.70 4.07 1.39
C ILE A 63 9.35 3.84 0.02
N TYR A 64 10.54 4.39 -0.20
CA TYR A 64 11.21 4.38 -1.50
C TYR A 64 12.09 3.15 -1.74
N HIS A 65 12.43 2.37 -0.71
CA HIS A 65 13.12 1.09 -0.88
C HIS A 65 12.11 -0.02 -1.14
N SER A 66 12.30 -0.69 -2.28
CA SER A 66 11.49 -1.83 -2.70
C SER A 66 11.53 -2.94 -1.65
N ARG A 67 10.36 -3.54 -1.40
CA ARG A 67 10.28 -4.79 -0.63
C ARG A 67 11.11 -5.85 -1.35
N ILE A 68 11.97 -6.52 -0.59
CA ILE A 68 12.77 -7.63 -1.10
C ILE A 68 11.87 -8.85 -1.35
N ASP A 69 12.08 -9.53 -2.47
CA ASP A 69 11.51 -10.85 -2.69
C ASP A 69 12.11 -11.84 -1.70
N TYR A 70 11.27 -12.69 -1.11
CA TYR A 70 11.74 -13.70 -0.18
C TYR A 70 12.57 -14.75 -0.93
N PRO A 71 13.88 -14.90 -0.63
CA PRO A 71 14.71 -15.88 -1.30
C PRO A 71 14.18 -17.29 -1.02
N GLY A 72 13.90 -18.04 -2.09
CA GLY A 72 13.34 -19.39 -2.00
C GLY A 72 11.81 -19.47 -2.02
N PHE A 73 11.10 -18.32 -2.09
CA PHE A 73 9.68 -18.33 -2.41
C PHE A 73 9.50 -18.51 -3.93
N ASN A 74 9.45 -19.77 -4.37
CA ASN A 74 8.97 -20.12 -5.70
C ASN A 74 7.48 -20.49 -5.55
N PRO A 75 6.54 -19.56 -5.78
CA PRO A 75 5.13 -19.94 -5.75
C PRO A 75 4.93 -21.09 -6.74
N PRO A 76 4.16 -22.14 -6.37
CA PRO A 76 3.95 -23.28 -7.25
C PRO A 76 3.44 -22.76 -8.60
N PRO A 77 3.96 -23.27 -9.73
CA PRO A 77 3.44 -22.88 -11.04
C PRO A 77 1.96 -23.21 -11.04
N VAL A 78 1.13 -22.19 -11.26
CA VAL A 78 -0.32 -22.31 -11.36
C VAL A 78 -0.66 -23.20 -12.55
N THR A 79 -0.64 -24.52 -12.34
CA THR A 79 -0.87 -25.53 -13.36
C THR A 79 -2.06 -26.37 -12.92
N GLY A 80 -3.25 -25.87 -13.25
CA GLY A 80 -4.54 -26.44 -12.85
C GLY A 80 -5.62 -25.35 -12.85
N PRO A 81 -6.92 -25.70 -12.77
CA PRO A 81 -8.01 -24.74 -12.92
C PRO A 81 -8.05 -23.63 -11.84
N LEU A 82 -7.14 -23.65 -10.85
CA LEU A 82 -6.78 -22.52 -9.99
C LEU A 82 -6.07 -21.36 -10.71
N SER A 83 -5.78 -21.46 -12.01
CA SER A 83 -5.64 -20.29 -12.90
C SER A 83 -6.96 -19.53 -13.09
N MET A 84 -8.06 -20.04 -12.53
CA MET A 84 -9.41 -19.45 -12.58
C MET A 84 -10.08 -19.26 -11.21
N LEU A 85 -9.39 -19.41 -10.08
CA LEU A 85 -9.91 -18.95 -8.78
C LEU A 85 -9.30 -17.57 -8.43
N PRO A 86 -10.12 -16.56 -8.12
CA PRO A 86 -9.66 -15.20 -7.90
C PRO A 86 -8.97 -15.08 -6.54
N SER A 87 -8.09 -14.09 -6.44
CA SER A 87 -7.40 -13.71 -5.22
C SER A 87 -8.39 -13.51 -4.06
N GLY A 88 -8.39 -14.42 -3.09
CA GLY A 88 -8.99 -14.21 -1.78
C GLY A 88 -9.68 -15.44 -1.20
N GLU A 89 -8.99 -16.16 -0.31
CA GLU A 89 -9.61 -16.35 1.01
C GLU A 89 -9.54 -14.98 1.70
N LEU A 90 -10.54 -14.16 1.38
CA LEU A 90 -10.95 -13.07 2.23
C LEU A 90 -11.92 -13.68 3.22
N ASP A 91 -11.49 -13.68 4.47
CA ASP A 91 -12.34 -13.74 5.64
C ASP A 91 -13.68 -13.05 5.38
N SER A 92 -14.74 -13.61 5.96
CA SER A 92 -16.10 -13.08 6.04
C SER A 92 -17.12 -13.78 5.14
N GLU A 93 -18.08 -14.38 5.82
CA GLU A 93 -19.41 -14.77 5.37
C GLU A 93 -19.86 -14.19 4.01
N GLY A 94 -20.22 -15.11 3.10
CA GLY A 94 -21.26 -14.85 2.10
C GLY A 94 -20.86 -14.19 0.79
N ARG A 95 -19.93 -14.76 0.02
CA ARG A 95 -19.89 -14.53 -1.43
C ARG A 95 -19.97 -15.85 -2.19
N GLY A 96 -21.14 -16.09 -2.78
CA GLY A 96 -21.43 -17.25 -3.61
C GLY A 96 -20.61 -17.29 -4.91
N ILE A 97 -20.66 -18.45 -5.56
CA ILE A 97 -19.94 -18.75 -6.80
C ILE A 97 -20.53 -17.89 -7.93
N SER A 98 -19.69 -17.13 -8.63
CA SER A 98 -20.12 -16.29 -9.77
C SER A 98 -19.77 -16.98 -11.09
N TYR A 99 -20.78 -17.24 -11.92
CA TYR A 99 -20.64 -17.85 -13.24
C TYR A 99 -20.46 -16.80 -14.33
N SER A 100 -19.55 -17.04 -15.28
CA SER A 100 -19.18 -16.07 -16.32
C SER A 100 -20.04 -16.15 -17.58
N LYS A 101 -20.65 -17.30 -17.87
CA LYS A 101 -21.64 -17.48 -18.94
C LYS A 101 -22.94 -18.07 -18.38
N VAL A 102 -24.06 -17.71 -19.01
CA VAL A 102 -25.40 -18.20 -18.63
C VAL A 102 -25.51 -19.73 -18.76
N SER A 103 -24.78 -20.33 -19.71
CA SER A 103 -24.72 -21.79 -19.91
C SER A 103 -24.07 -22.54 -18.75
N ASP A 104 -23.27 -21.85 -17.95
CA ASP A 104 -22.44 -22.47 -16.91
C ASP A 104 -23.18 -22.49 -15.55
N VAL A 105 -24.38 -21.92 -15.50
CA VAL A 105 -25.26 -21.96 -14.33
C VAL A 105 -25.86 -23.36 -14.21
N PRO A 106 -25.63 -24.09 -13.11
CA PRO A 106 -26.20 -25.42 -12.93
C PRO A 106 -27.72 -25.33 -12.78
N ILE A 107 -28.42 -26.17 -13.55
CA ILE A 107 -29.88 -26.28 -13.57
C ILE A 107 -30.25 -27.73 -13.23
N ASN A 108 -31.24 -27.93 -12.36
CA ASN A 108 -31.69 -29.26 -11.99
C ASN A 108 -32.52 -29.93 -13.11
N LYS A 109 -32.86 -31.22 -12.93
CA LYS A 109 -33.64 -31.98 -13.94
C LYS A 109 -35.04 -31.40 -14.23
N ALA A 110 -35.54 -30.51 -13.37
CA ALA A 110 -36.81 -29.83 -13.54
C ALA A 110 -36.68 -28.49 -14.31
N GLY A 111 -35.46 -28.06 -14.63
CA GLY A 111 -35.22 -26.82 -15.37
C GLY A 111 -35.06 -25.58 -14.49
N GLU A 112 -34.92 -25.75 -13.18
CA GLU A 112 -34.79 -24.65 -12.21
C GLU A 112 -33.32 -24.39 -11.84
N VAL A 113 -32.98 -23.13 -11.61
CA VAL A 113 -31.64 -22.70 -11.16
C VAL A 113 -31.51 -22.92 -9.66
N GLU A 114 -30.42 -23.53 -9.23
CA GLU A 114 -30.19 -23.80 -7.80
C GLU A 114 -29.97 -22.48 -7.03
N ASP A 115 -30.53 -22.37 -5.81
CA ASP A 115 -30.54 -21.14 -5.01
C ASP A 115 -29.14 -20.59 -4.69
N GLU A 116 -28.13 -21.48 -4.70
CA GLU A 116 -26.72 -21.18 -4.46
C GLU A 116 -26.06 -20.43 -5.64
N ALA A 117 -26.68 -20.45 -6.83
CA ALA A 117 -26.13 -19.83 -8.04
C ALA A 117 -26.44 -18.32 -8.15
N ILE A 118 -27.26 -17.75 -7.25
CA ILE A 118 -27.71 -16.36 -7.33
C ILE A 118 -27.12 -15.55 -6.16
N SER A 119 -26.17 -14.66 -6.46
CA SER A 119 -25.66 -13.70 -5.47
C SER A 119 -26.72 -12.64 -5.15
N ARG A 120 -27.40 -12.79 -4.01
CA ARG A 120 -28.37 -11.78 -3.54
C ARG A 120 -27.60 -10.59 -2.95
N LYS A 121 -27.53 -9.46 -3.66
CA LYS A 121 -26.96 -8.21 -3.12
C LYS A 121 -27.78 -7.76 -1.89
N VAL A 122 -27.22 -7.92 -0.69
CA VAL A 122 -27.78 -7.31 0.53
C VAL A 122 -27.40 -5.83 0.53
N ALA A 123 -28.38 -4.96 0.31
CA ALA A 123 -28.21 -3.52 0.51
C ALA A 123 -28.12 -3.22 2.01
N LYS A 124 -26.98 -2.70 2.49
CA LYS A 124 -26.85 -2.20 3.86
C LYS A 124 -27.27 -0.72 3.91
N ARG A 125 -28.22 -0.42 4.81
CA ARG A 125 -28.60 0.91 5.32
C ARG A 125 -27.61 1.37 6.37
#